data_AF-A0A1W9PNN3-F1
#
_entry.id   AF-A0A1W9PNN3-F1
#
_cell.length_a   1.000
_cell.length_b   1.000
_cell.length_c   1.000
_cell.angle_alpha   90.00
_cell.angle_beta   90.00
_cell.angle_gamma   90.00
#
_symmetry.space_group_name_H-M   'P 1'
#
loop_
_entity.id
_entity.type
_entity.pdbx_description
1 polymer ?
#
loop_
_entity_poly.entity_id
_entity_poly.type
_entity_poly.pdbx_seq_one_letter_code
_entity_poly.pdbx_strand_id
1 'polypeptide(L)'
;MNLTLPNLLSLYRLAAAPFLLVSAYVGSEAFFFFLFLSMLFSDALDGLLARILHQTSKLGARLDSYGDIATYLSTPVAVWWLWPEIIKDEMVYIVAAIVIYIFPAFFSFAKFGQLASYHTWITKLSAGLMSLGIIFLLFFHISTVFHIAIAFLIVEAVENIAITHILSEPKSDIRSFWDARISQK
;
A
#
# COMPACT_ATOMS: atom_id res chain seq x y z
N MET A 1 -16.65 -0.20 -24.24
CA MET A 1 -15.87 -0.45 -23.01
C MET A 1 -14.50 0.15 -23.27
N ASN A 2 -14.17 1.29 -22.65
CA ASN A 2 -12.95 2.02 -23.03
C ASN A 2 -11.81 1.58 -22.10
N LEU A 3 -10.84 0.85 -22.65
CA LEU A 3 -9.55 0.60 -22.00
C LEU A 3 -8.82 1.94 -21.90
N THR A 4 -8.74 2.48 -20.68
CA THR A 4 -8.00 3.71 -20.40
C THR A 4 -6.56 3.38 -20.01
N LEU A 5 -5.67 4.37 -20.08
CA LEU A 5 -4.29 4.19 -19.68
C LEU A 5 -4.13 3.73 -18.22
N PRO A 6 -4.87 4.28 -17.22
CA PRO A 6 -4.85 3.75 -15.85
C PRO A 6 -5.26 2.28 -15.77
N ASN A 7 -6.30 1.86 -16.50
CA ASN A 7 -6.75 0.46 -16.48
C ASN A 7 -5.68 -0.49 -17.04
N LEU A 8 -4.91 -0.05 -18.04
CA LEU A 8 -3.81 -0.84 -18.60
C LEU A 8 -2.65 -1.00 -17.61
N LEU A 9 -2.37 0.02 -16.81
CA LEU A 9 -1.37 -0.03 -15.76
C LEU A 9 -1.77 -0.98 -14.63
N SER A 10 -3.03 -0.95 -14.16
CA SER A 10 -3.51 -1.92 -13.18
C SER A 10 -3.51 -3.35 -13.73
N LEU A 11 -3.90 -3.54 -14.99
CA LEU A 11 -3.84 -4.85 -15.67
C LEU A 11 -2.40 -5.34 -15.84
N TYR A 12 -1.47 -4.43 -16.13
CA TYR A 12 -0.05 -4.73 -16.19
C TYR A 12 0.45 -5.31 -14.86
N ARG A 13 0.10 -4.72 -13.71
CA ARG A 13 0.50 -5.24 -12.39
C ARG A 13 -0.02 -6.65 -12.15
N LEU A 14 -1.28 -6.92 -12.51
CA LEU A 14 -1.87 -8.25 -12.44
C LEU A 14 -1.13 -9.27 -13.32
N ALA A 15 -0.76 -8.87 -14.54
CA ALA A 15 -0.01 -9.71 -15.46
C ALA A 15 1.46 -9.90 -15.04
N ALA A 16 2.08 -8.89 -14.41
CA ALA A 16 3.48 -8.91 -13.98
C ALA A 16 3.72 -9.79 -12.74
N ALA A 17 2.75 -9.89 -11.84
CA ALA A 17 2.84 -10.69 -10.62
C ALA A 17 3.33 -12.15 -10.80
N PRO A 18 2.80 -12.97 -11.75
CA PRO A 18 3.34 -14.31 -11.98
C PRO A 18 4.78 -14.29 -12.51
N PHE A 19 5.17 -13.29 -13.32
CA PHE A 19 6.56 -13.17 -13.79
C PHE A 19 7.51 -12.75 -12.67
N LEU A 20 7.03 -11.95 -11.71
CA LEU A 20 7.78 -11.60 -10.50
C LEU A 20 8.06 -12.84 -9.64
N LEU A 21 7.09 -13.74 -9.52
CA LEU A 21 7.27 -15.02 -8.84
C LEU A 21 8.23 -15.94 -9.60
N VAL A 22 8.11 -16.02 -10.93
CA VAL A 22 9.01 -16.81 -11.75
C VAL A 22 10.45 -16.29 -11.66
N SER A 23 10.66 -14.97 -11.71
CA SER A 23 12.00 -14.38 -11.60
C SER A 23 12.66 -14.73 -10.27
N ALA A 24 11.90 -14.68 -9.17
CA ALA A 24 12.37 -15.11 -7.87
C ALA A 24 12.66 -16.61 -7.80
N TYR A 25 11.77 -17.45 -8.34
CA TYR A 25 11.93 -18.90 -8.34
C TYR A 25 13.18 -19.36 -9.10
N VAL A 26 13.54 -18.69 -10.20
CA VAL A 26 14.76 -19.00 -10.96
C VAL A 26 16.01 -18.27 -10.44
N GLY A 27 15.90 -17.48 -9.36
CA GLY A 27 17.02 -16.75 -8.75
C GLY A 27 17.48 -15.53 -9.54
N SER A 28 16.65 -14.98 -10.44
CA SER A 28 17.03 -13.82 -11.26
C SER A 28 16.68 -12.50 -10.55
N GLU A 29 17.61 -12.04 -9.70
CA GLU A 29 17.46 -10.79 -8.94
C GLU A 29 17.25 -9.57 -9.84
N ALA A 30 18.01 -9.45 -10.94
CA ALA A 30 17.88 -8.33 -11.87
C ALA A 30 16.49 -8.24 -12.50
N PHE A 31 15.92 -9.39 -12.88
CA PHE A 31 14.58 -9.42 -13.46
C PHE A 31 13.50 -9.21 -12.40
N PHE A 32 13.70 -9.72 -11.19
CA PHE A 32 12.86 -9.39 -10.03
C PHE A 32 12.83 -7.88 -9.80
N PHE A 33 13.97 -7.21 -9.69
CA PHE A 33 14.01 -5.76 -9.44
C PHE A 33 13.40 -4.95 -10.57
N PHE A 34 13.64 -5.34 -11.83
CA PHE A 34 12.99 -4.70 -12.96
C PHE A 34 11.47 -4.73 -12.84
N LEU A 35 10.89 -5.92 -12.60
CA LEU A 35 9.45 -6.10 -12.45
C LEU A 35 8.89 -5.43 -11.19
N PHE A 36 9.59 -5.56 -10.06
CA PHE A 36 9.18 -4.97 -8.79
C PHE A 36 9.11 -3.45 -8.88
N LEU A 37 10.16 -2.81 -9.39
CA LEU A 37 10.18 -1.36 -9.56
C LEU A 37 9.14 -0.91 -10.58
N SER A 38 9.01 -1.58 -11.73
CA SER A 38 8.00 -1.20 -12.72
C SER A 38 6.57 -1.36 -12.21
N MET A 39 6.29 -2.35 -11.36
CA MET A 39 5.00 -2.50 -10.67
C MET A 39 4.75 -1.35 -9.68
N LEU A 40 5.73 -0.99 -8.85
CA LEU A 40 5.63 0.16 -7.94
C LEU A 40 5.41 1.49 -8.68
N PHE A 41 6.16 1.72 -9.76
CA PHE A 41 5.99 2.91 -10.60
C PHE A 41 4.62 2.93 -11.29
N SER A 42 4.15 1.78 -11.78
CA SER A 42 2.83 1.66 -12.41
C SER A 42 1.69 2.02 -11.47
N ASP A 43 1.76 1.58 -10.21
CA ASP A 43 0.80 1.89 -9.15
C ASP A 43 0.78 3.39 -8.81
N ALA A 44 1.95 4.01 -8.66
CA ALA A 44 2.01 5.44 -8.42
C ALA A 44 1.44 6.27 -9.60
N LEU A 45 1.64 5.78 -10.84
CA LEU A 45 1.22 6.48 -12.05
C LEU A 45 -0.26 6.31 -12.37
N ASP A 46 -0.88 5.15 -12.13
CA ASP A 46 -2.27 4.93 -12.54
C ASP A 46 -3.26 5.77 -11.74
N GLY A 47 -3.08 5.89 -10.43
CA GLY A 47 -3.85 6.77 -9.57
C GLY A 47 -3.65 8.24 -9.92
N LEU A 48 -2.44 8.64 -10.29
CA LEU A 48 -2.13 10.01 -10.73
C LEU A 48 -2.81 10.32 -12.07
N LEU A 49 -2.64 9.44 -13.06
CA LEU A 49 -3.19 9.60 -14.41
C LEU A 49 -4.72 9.55 -14.41
N ALA A 50 -5.33 8.69 -13.58
CA ALA A 50 -6.77 8.63 -13.46
C ALA A 50 -7.37 9.97 -12.99
N ARG A 51 -6.68 10.67 -12.07
CA ARG A 51 -7.11 11.99 -11.57
C ARG A 51 -6.85 13.10 -12.58
N ILE A 52 -5.66 13.16 -13.18
CA ILE A 52 -5.29 14.20 -14.15
C ILE A 52 -6.13 14.11 -15.42
N LEU A 53 -6.37 12.90 -15.92
CA LEU A 53 -7.13 12.67 -17.15
C LEU A 53 -8.65 12.60 -16.93
N HIS A 54 -9.12 12.74 -15.68
CA HIS A 54 -10.53 12.58 -15.30
C HIS A 54 -11.11 11.22 -15.76
N GLN A 55 -10.32 10.15 -15.64
CA GLN A 55 -10.65 8.78 -16.10
C GLN A 55 -11.01 7.84 -14.93
N THR A 56 -11.40 8.38 -13.78
CA THR A 56 -11.85 7.58 -12.64
C THR A 56 -13.12 6.80 -12.98
N SER A 57 -13.11 5.48 -12.79
CA SER A 57 -14.26 4.62 -13.07
C SER A 57 -14.38 3.47 -12.08
N LYS A 58 -15.59 2.92 -11.89
CA LYS A 58 -15.82 1.74 -11.02
C LYS A 58 -15.02 0.51 -11.48
N LEU A 59 -14.86 0.34 -12.79
CA LEU A 59 -14.05 -0.75 -13.35
C LEU A 59 -12.57 -0.52 -13.04
N GLY A 60 -12.06 0.70 -13.25
CA GLY A 60 -10.68 1.05 -12.94
C GLY A 60 -10.35 0.81 -11.48
N ALA A 61 -11.20 1.28 -10.55
CA ALA A 61 -11.01 1.03 -9.12
C ALA A 61 -10.98 -0.46 -8.75
N ARG A 62 -11.76 -1.31 -9.43
CA ARG A 62 -11.72 -2.77 -9.21
C ARG A 62 -10.43 -3.40 -9.76
N LEU A 63 -10.00 -2.99 -10.95
CA LEU A 63 -8.76 -3.47 -11.56
C LEU A 63 -7.54 -3.06 -10.74
N ASP A 64 -7.53 -1.82 -10.26
CA ASP A 64 -6.55 -1.25 -9.35
C ASP A 64 -6.42 -2.12 -8.09
N SER A 65 -7.54 -2.37 -7.40
CA SER A 65 -7.57 -3.26 -6.22
C SER A 65 -7.05 -4.68 -6.53
N TYR A 66 -7.34 -5.24 -7.71
CA TYR A 66 -6.80 -6.56 -8.08
C TYR A 66 -5.30 -6.52 -8.39
N GLY A 67 -4.81 -5.43 -8.99
CA GLY A 67 -3.39 -5.18 -9.19
C GLY A 67 -2.63 -5.02 -7.87
N ASP A 68 -3.20 -4.30 -6.91
CA ASP A 68 -2.67 -4.15 -5.55
C ASP A 68 -2.57 -5.50 -4.86
N ILE A 69 -3.66 -6.28 -4.84
CA ILE A 69 -3.68 -7.61 -4.22
C ILE A 69 -2.63 -8.51 -4.87
N ALA A 70 -2.53 -8.52 -6.19
CA ALA A 70 -1.53 -9.30 -6.90
C ALA A 70 -0.10 -8.90 -6.49
N THR A 71 0.16 -7.60 -6.35
CA THR A 71 1.47 -7.06 -5.93
C THR A 71 1.77 -7.43 -4.47
N TYR A 72 0.82 -7.23 -3.56
CA TYR A 72 0.97 -7.50 -2.13
C TYR A 72 1.10 -8.99 -1.79
N LEU A 73 0.53 -9.88 -2.60
CA LEU A 73 0.69 -11.32 -2.41
C LEU A 73 1.96 -11.86 -3.07
N SER A 74 2.28 -11.39 -4.28
CA SER A 74 3.46 -11.91 -5.00
C SER A 74 4.78 -11.44 -4.43
N THR A 75 4.87 -10.17 -3.99
CA THR A 75 6.15 -9.59 -3.53
C THR A 75 6.73 -10.31 -2.31
N PRO A 76 5.99 -10.52 -1.20
CA PRO A 76 6.56 -11.20 -0.03
C PRO A 76 6.99 -12.64 -0.32
N VAL A 77 6.25 -13.35 -1.16
CA VAL A 77 6.59 -14.72 -1.59
C VAL A 77 7.86 -14.73 -2.43
N ALA A 78 7.96 -13.82 -3.40
CA ALA A 78 9.14 -13.66 -4.24
C ALA A 78 10.39 -13.29 -3.40
N VAL A 79 10.25 -12.35 -2.46
CA VAL A 79 11.34 -11.96 -1.55
C VAL A 79 11.72 -13.14 -0.65
N TRP A 80 10.77 -13.93 -0.13
CA TRP A 80 11.09 -15.12 0.65
C TRP A 80 11.88 -16.17 -0.15
N TRP A 81 11.60 -16.32 -1.45
CA TRP A 81 12.35 -17.26 -2.29
C TRP A 81 13.75 -16.78 -2.65
N LEU A 82 13.95 -15.48 -2.87
CA LEU A 82 15.26 -14.90 -3.18
C LEU A 82 16.13 -14.70 -1.94
N TRP A 83 15.56 -14.09 -0.91
CA TRP A 83 16.26 -13.61 0.28
C TRP A 83 15.49 -13.94 1.57
N PRO A 84 15.33 -15.23 1.93
CA PRO A 84 14.59 -15.64 3.13
C PRO A 84 15.17 -15.07 4.42
N GLU A 85 16.48 -14.80 4.47
CA GLU A 85 17.17 -14.14 5.58
C GLU A 85 16.64 -12.73 5.84
N ILE A 86 16.41 -11.92 4.80
CA ILE A 86 15.85 -10.57 4.96
C ILE A 86 14.48 -10.64 5.66
N ILE A 87 13.63 -11.58 5.25
CA ILE A 87 12.31 -11.76 5.87
C ILE A 87 12.42 -12.23 7.32
N LYS A 88 13.37 -13.13 7.63
CA LYS A 88 13.58 -13.63 8.99
C LYS A 88 14.09 -12.54 9.92
N ASP A 89 15.05 -11.75 9.46
CA ASP A 89 15.66 -10.67 10.24
C ASP A 89 14.63 -9.55 10.51
N GLU A 90 13.77 -9.26 9.54
CA GLU A 90 12.75 -8.22 9.63
C GLU A 90 11.37 -8.73 10.08
N MET A 91 11.25 -10.00 10.50
CA MET A 91 9.96 -10.63 10.79
C MET A 91 9.14 -9.88 11.84
N VAL A 92 9.81 -9.38 12.89
CA VAL A 92 9.14 -8.60 13.96
C VAL A 92 8.53 -7.33 13.39
N TYR A 93 9.25 -6.64 12.52
CA TYR A 93 8.82 -5.41 11.87
C TYR A 93 7.71 -5.66 10.85
N ILE A 94 7.80 -6.72 10.06
CA ILE A 94 6.75 -7.15 9.11
C ILE A 94 5.45 -7.46 9.85
N VAL A 95 5.51 -8.27 10.92
CA VAL A 95 4.33 -8.61 11.73
C VAL A 95 3.74 -7.36 12.38
N ALA A 96 4.59 -6.48 12.93
CA ALA A 96 4.15 -5.21 13.49
C ALA A 96 3.41 -4.38 12.44
N ALA A 97 3.94 -4.23 11.23
CA ALA A 97 3.31 -3.48 10.16
C ALA A 97 1.91 -4.01 9.81
N ILE A 98 1.76 -5.34 9.70
CA ILE A 98 0.46 -5.99 9.43
C ILE A 98 -0.53 -5.71 10.56
N VAL A 99 -0.11 -5.87 11.82
CA VAL A 99 -0.98 -5.63 12.99
C VAL A 99 -1.41 -4.16 13.05
N ILE A 100 -0.47 -3.24 12.88
CA ILE A 100 -0.73 -1.79 12.90
C ILE A 100 -1.70 -1.40 11.78
N TYR A 101 -1.57 -1.98 10.58
CA TYR A 101 -2.47 -1.72 9.46
C TYR A 101 -3.90 -2.21 9.71
N ILE A 102 -4.06 -3.41 10.29
CA ILE A 102 -5.38 -4.00 10.57
C ILE A 102 -6.09 -3.30 11.74
N PHE A 103 -5.34 -2.76 12.69
CA PHE A 103 -5.90 -2.26 13.95
C PHE A 103 -6.93 -1.12 13.75
N PRO A 104 -6.64 -0.02 13.01
CA PRO A 104 -7.64 1.00 12.71
C PRO A 104 -8.84 0.49 11.92
N ALA A 105 -8.63 -0.45 10.99
CA ALA A 105 -9.69 -1.07 10.22
C ALA A 105 -10.69 -1.78 11.14
N PHE A 106 -10.20 -2.55 12.13
CA PHE A 106 -11.03 -3.18 13.15
C PHE A 106 -11.84 -2.16 13.96
N PHE A 107 -11.22 -1.07 14.43
CA PHE A 107 -11.92 -0.02 15.17
C PHE A 107 -13.03 0.65 14.36
N SER A 108 -12.75 0.95 13.08
CA SER A 108 -13.75 1.55 12.19
C SER A 108 -14.93 0.62 11.94
N PHE A 109 -14.67 -0.68 11.73
CA PHE A 109 -15.70 -1.69 11.56
C PHE A 109 -16.53 -1.87 12.82
N ALA A 110 -15.88 -1.96 13.98
CA ALA A 110 -16.57 -2.10 15.26
C ALA A 110 -17.50 -0.91 15.57
N LYS A 111 -17.11 0.31 15.17
CA LYS A 111 -17.90 1.52 15.42
C LYS A 111 -19.00 1.75 14.38
N PHE A 112 -18.68 1.61 13.10
CA PHE A 112 -19.57 2.01 12.00
C PHE A 112 -20.24 0.84 11.27
N GLY A 113 -19.87 -0.41 11.58
CA GLY A 113 -20.32 -1.59 10.83
C GLY A 113 -19.72 -1.71 9.42
N GLN A 114 -18.78 -0.83 9.06
CA GLN A 114 -18.10 -0.81 7.77
C GLN A 114 -16.67 -0.30 7.92
N LEU A 115 -15.79 -0.71 7.00
CA LEU A 115 -14.41 -0.26 6.96
C LEU A 115 -14.35 1.22 6.55
N ALA A 116 -13.75 2.06 7.40
CA ALA A 116 -13.47 3.44 7.04
C ALA A 116 -12.09 3.53 6.37
N SER A 117 -12.02 4.26 5.26
CA SER A 117 -10.77 4.54 4.55
C SER A 117 -10.49 6.04 4.64
N TYR A 118 -9.53 6.40 5.49
CA TYR A 118 -9.10 7.79 5.66
C TYR A 118 -7.87 8.06 4.78
N HIS A 119 -7.93 9.13 3.99
CA HIS A 119 -6.84 9.53 3.09
C HIS A 119 -6.12 10.74 3.65
N THR A 120 -5.65 10.62 4.89
CA THR A 120 -4.96 11.70 5.60
C THR A 120 -3.58 11.97 5.01
N TRP A 121 -2.96 13.09 5.41
CA TRP A 121 -1.59 13.39 4.99
C TRP A 121 -0.58 12.37 5.52
N ILE A 122 -0.79 11.85 6.75
CA ILE A 122 0.11 10.84 7.31
C ILE A 122 0.01 9.52 6.53
N THR A 123 -1.18 9.10 6.08
CA THR A 123 -1.33 7.84 5.32
C THR A 123 -0.56 7.89 4.00
N LYS A 124 -0.59 9.03 3.31
CA LYS A 124 0.20 9.26 2.09
C LYS A 124 1.71 9.26 2.36
N LEU A 125 2.12 9.88 3.47
CA LEU A 125 3.53 9.93 3.87
C LEU A 125 4.05 8.54 4.25
N SER A 126 3.32 7.82 5.10
CA SER A 126 3.63 6.44 5.50
C SER A 126 3.73 5.52 4.29
N ALA A 127 2.79 5.59 3.34
CA ALA A 127 2.83 4.79 2.13
C ALA A 127 4.09 5.08 1.29
N GLY A 128 4.44 6.35 1.11
CA GLY A 128 5.67 6.75 0.41
C GLY A 128 6.94 6.28 1.12
N LEU A 129 7.00 6.45 2.44
CA LEU A 129 8.12 5.96 3.27
C LEU A 129 8.22 4.44 3.24
N MET A 130 7.10 3.71 3.24
CA MET A 130 7.08 2.25 3.17
C MET A 130 7.61 1.76 1.82
N SER A 131 7.16 2.35 0.71
CA SER A 131 7.67 2.01 -0.62
C SER A 131 9.18 2.29 -0.74
N LEU A 132 9.65 3.43 -0.24
CA LEU A 132 11.09 3.73 -0.19
C LEU A 132 11.83 2.77 0.75
N GLY A 133 11.27 2.46 1.91
CA GLY A 133 11.82 1.55 2.90
C GLY A 133 12.04 0.15 2.33
N ILE A 134 11.07 -0.38 1.61
CA ILE A 134 11.18 -1.69 0.94
C ILE A 134 12.23 -1.65 -0.17
N ILE A 135 12.29 -0.58 -0.98
CA ILE A 135 13.35 -0.43 -2.00
C ILE A 135 14.73 -0.41 -1.33
N PHE A 136 14.90 0.36 -0.26
CA PHE A 136 16.18 0.45 0.46
C PHE A 136 16.58 -0.86 1.12
N LEU A 137 15.60 -1.56 1.70
CA LEU A 137 15.81 -2.86 2.31
C LEU A 137 16.23 -3.91 1.27
N LEU A 138 15.51 -4.02 0.16
CA LEU A 138 15.76 -5.08 -0.83
C LEU A 138 16.98 -4.79 -1.71
N PHE A 139 17.18 -3.54 -2.12
CA PHE A 139 18.23 -3.19 -3.11
C PHE A 139 19.58 -2.87 -2.46
N PHE A 140 19.55 -2.29 -1.26
CA PHE A 140 20.75 -1.81 -0.57
C PHE A 140 21.02 -2.54 0.74
N HIS A 141 20.14 -3.46 1.16
CA HIS A 141 20.21 -4.13 2.47
C HIS A 141 20.23 -3.13 3.65
N ILE A 142 19.56 -1.99 3.49
CA ILE A 142 19.46 -0.94 4.53
C ILE A 142 18.04 -0.95 5.12
N SER A 143 17.91 -1.45 6.34
CA SER A 143 16.61 -1.56 7.02
C SER A 143 16.14 -0.29 7.73
N THR A 144 17.03 0.70 7.95
CA THR A 144 16.71 1.92 8.69
C THR A 144 15.50 2.67 8.13
N VAL A 145 15.38 2.79 6.80
CA VAL A 145 14.27 3.49 6.17
C VAL A 145 12.96 2.71 6.35
N PHE A 146 13.01 1.38 6.27
CA PHE A 146 11.88 0.50 6.53
C PHE A 146 11.40 0.60 7.99
N HIS A 147 12.31 0.64 8.96
CA HIS A 147 11.96 0.83 10.37
C HIS A 147 11.33 2.20 10.64
N ILE A 148 11.86 3.26 10.01
CA ILE A 148 11.25 4.59 10.08
C ILE A 148 9.83 4.56 9.50
N ALA A 149 9.61 3.91 8.35
CA ALA A 149 8.28 3.78 7.76
C ALA A 149 7.28 3.12 8.72
N ILE A 150 7.71 2.09 9.47
CA ILE A 150 6.87 1.44 10.49
C ILE A 150 6.56 2.38 11.65
N ALA A 151 7.52 3.19 12.10
CA ALA A 151 7.24 4.20 13.12
C ALA A 151 6.17 5.20 12.66
N PHE A 152 6.20 5.61 11.39
CA PHE A 152 5.16 6.46 10.80
C PHE A 152 3.80 5.73 10.67
N LEU A 153 3.81 4.43 10.38
CA LEU A 153 2.61 3.61 10.37
C LEU A 153 1.92 3.58 11.76
N ILE A 154 2.69 3.60 12.86
CA ILE A 154 2.12 3.73 14.21
C ILE A 154 1.41 5.08 14.36
N VAL A 155 2.04 6.16 13.93
CA VAL A 155 1.44 7.52 13.99
C VAL A 155 0.16 7.57 13.16
N GLU A 156 0.18 6.97 11.97
CA GLU A 156 -1.00 6.81 11.11
C GLU A 156 -2.12 6.05 11.81
N ALA A 157 -1.82 4.90 12.44
CA ALA A 157 -2.83 4.11 13.13
C ALA A 157 -3.47 4.89 14.29
N VAL A 158 -2.66 5.62 15.06
CA VAL A 158 -3.15 6.50 16.13
C VAL A 158 -4.05 7.60 15.57
N GLU A 159 -3.66 8.27 14.48
CA GLU A 159 -4.49 9.30 13.84
C GLU A 159 -5.82 8.71 13.35
N ASN A 160 -5.78 7.58 12.65
CA ASN A 160 -6.97 6.94 12.09
C ASN A 160 -7.95 6.52 13.20
N ILE A 161 -7.46 5.96 14.32
CA ILE A 161 -8.30 5.61 15.47
C ILE A 161 -8.90 6.86 16.12
N ALA A 162 -8.11 7.93 16.27
CA ALA A 162 -8.58 9.20 16.82
C ALA A 162 -9.69 9.82 15.95
N ILE A 163 -9.53 9.78 14.62
CA ILE A 163 -10.56 10.19 13.66
C ILE A 163 -11.81 9.32 13.80
N THR A 164 -11.66 8.00 13.81
CA THR A 164 -12.78 7.07 14.04
C THR A 164 -13.52 7.41 15.32
N HIS A 165 -12.83 7.75 16.41
CA HIS A 165 -13.47 8.08 17.67
C HIS A 165 -14.32 9.37 17.60
N ILE A 166 -13.86 10.39 16.87
CA ILE A 166 -14.56 11.68 16.76
C ILE A 166 -15.74 11.63 15.79
N LEU A 167 -15.65 10.87 14.71
CA LEU A 167 -16.70 10.84 13.71
C LEU A 167 -17.94 10.10 14.22
N SER A 168 -19.12 10.70 14.02
CA SER A 168 -20.42 10.06 14.24
C SER A 168 -20.76 9.05 13.14
N GLU A 169 -20.36 9.35 11.91
CA GLU A 169 -20.61 8.55 10.71
C GLU A 169 -19.33 8.37 9.89
N PRO A 170 -19.20 7.26 9.16
CA PRO A 170 -18.05 7.02 8.30
C PRO A 170 -17.98 8.05 7.16
N LYS A 171 -16.89 8.81 7.10
CA LYS A 171 -16.61 9.77 6.02
C LYS A 171 -15.34 9.39 5.28
N SER A 172 -15.41 9.40 3.95
CA SER A 172 -14.25 9.47 3.05
C SER A 172 -13.79 10.92 2.89
N ASP A 173 -12.52 11.15 2.53
CA ASP A 173 -11.91 12.48 2.29
C ASP A 173 -11.55 13.34 3.52
N ILE A 174 -11.20 12.72 4.63
CA ILE A 174 -10.57 13.41 5.76
C ILE A 174 -9.06 13.51 5.52
N ARG A 175 -8.52 14.73 5.49
CA ARG A 175 -7.09 14.98 5.24
C ARG A 175 -6.24 14.98 6.51
N SER A 176 -6.86 15.19 7.67
CA SER A 176 -6.20 15.14 8.97
C SER A 176 -7.23 15.02 10.10
N PHE A 177 -6.76 14.71 11.30
CA PHE A 177 -7.57 14.79 12.52
C PHE A 177 -8.28 16.15 12.71
N TRP A 178 -7.60 17.26 12.37
CA TRP A 178 -8.16 18.60 12.51
C TRP A 178 -9.34 18.84 11.59
N ASP A 179 -9.25 18.35 10.35
CA ASP A 179 -10.35 18.44 9.38
C ASP A 179 -11.56 17.63 9.85
N ALA A 180 -11.33 16.44 10.42
CA ALA A 180 -12.39 15.61 11.00
C ALA A 180 -13.14 16.36 12.11
N ARG A 181 -12.39 17.00 13.02
CA ARG A 181 -12.93 17.75 14.16
C ARG A 181 -13.77 18.95 13.74
N ILE A 182 -13.37 19.65 12.67
CA ILE A 182 -14.13 20.80 12.14
C ILE A 182 -15.43 20.32 11.47
N SER A 183 -15.40 19.17 10.78
CA SER A 183 -16.56 18.62 10.07
C SER A 183 -17.71 18.11 10.96
N GLN A 184 -17.53 18.14 12.28
CA GLN A 184 -18.50 17.72 13.30
C GLN A 184 -19.14 18.91 14.04
N LYS A 185 -18.72 20.14 13.74
CA LYS A 185 -19.39 21.38 14.19
C LYS A 185 -20.44 21.81 13.16
#